data_AF-A0A512MCG8-F1
#
_entry.id   AF-A0A512MCG8-F1
#
_cell.length_a   1.000
_cell.length_b   1.000
_cell.length_c   1.000
_cell.angle_alpha   90.00
_cell.angle_beta   90.00
_cell.angle_gamma   90.00
#
_symmetry.space_group_name_H-M   'P 1'
#
loop_
_entity.id
_entity.type
_entity.pdbx_description
1 polymer ?
#
loop_
_entity_poly.entity_id
_entity_poly.type
_entity_poly.pdbx_seq_one_letter_code
_entity_poly.pdbx_strand_id
1 'polypeptide(L)'
;MESQPTGHPILLSSGDFAGRQELALAQLTGFEEDLASARAFERRYLPIAVLTVLLAGAAFYIFFTEKASVWVGVVLFMAGWLTGLGAVVHARFATPTSLVSGQPMLRFRRSDGSNEETEQIYVCPDSRTYFRRVTSGPG
;
A
#
# COMPACT_ATOMS: atom_id res chain seq x y z
N MET A 1 46.64 13.22 -13.83
CA MET A 1 46.12 13.47 -12.46
C MET A 1 44.61 13.54 -12.60
N GLU A 2 43.95 12.41 -12.40
CA GLU A 2 42.50 12.27 -12.58
C GLU A 2 41.87 12.24 -11.20
N SER A 3 41.18 13.32 -10.83
CA SER A 3 40.51 13.47 -9.55
C SER A 3 39.28 12.56 -9.51
N GLN A 4 39.35 11.48 -8.72
CA GLN A 4 38.17 10.69 -8.39
C GLN A 4 37.15 11.58 -7.65
N PRO A 5 35.86 11.57 -8.03
CA PRO A 5 34.83 12.20 -7.21
C PRO A 5 34.61 11.33 -5.98
N THR A 6 35.13 11.78 -4.83
CA THR A 6 34.79 11.26 -3.51
C THR A 6 33.35 11.62 -3.17
N GLY A 7 32.40 10.91 -3.78
CA GLY A 7 31.01 10.89 -3.36
C GLY A 7 30.87 9.90 -2.22
N HIS A 8 31.03 10.35 -0.98
CA HIS A 8 30.61 9.55 0.16
C HIS A 8 29.10 9.26 0.01
N PRO A 9 28.65 7.99 0.08
CA PRO A 9 27.22 7.71 0.08
C PRO A 9 26.64 8.39 1.31
N ILE A 10 25.76 9.37 1.09
CA ILE A 10 25.03 10.05 2.17
C ILE A 10 24.19 8.97 2.84
N LEU A 11 24.61 8.56 4.03
CA LEU A 11 23.90 7.60 4.88
C LEU A 11 22.66 8.31 5.41
N LEU A 12 21.55 8.21 4.68
CA LEU A 12 20.28 8.78 5.11
C LEU A 12 19.81 8.09 6.39
N SER A 13 19.79 8.85 7.48
CA SER A 13 19.28 8.44 8.78
C SER A 13 17.80 8.80 8.89
N SER A 14 17.08 8.19 9.84
CA SER A 14 15.68 8.50 10.15
C SER A 14 15.43 10.01 10.37
N GLY A 15 16.43 10.75 10.85
CA GLY A 15 16.39 12.21 11.00
C GLY A 15 16.38 12.99 9.68
N ASP A 16 16.98 12.46 8.61
CA ASP A 16 17.05 13.14 7.30
C ASP A 16 15.71 13.14 6.56
N PHE A 17 14.84 12.20 6.93
CA PHE A 17 13.49 12.05 6.40
C PHE A 17 12.45 12.83 7.20
N ALA A 18 12.78 13.31 8.40
CA ALA A 18 11.87 14.03 9.27
C ALA A 18 11.42 15.35 8.60
N GLY A 19 10.12 15.52 8.40
CA GLY A 19 9.53 16.72 7.80
C GLY A 19 9.46 16.73 6.27
N ARG A 20 9.97 15.70 5.57
CA ARG A 20 9.81 15.56 4.12
C ARG A 20 8.46 14.93 3.78
N GLN A 21 7.76 15.47 2.79
CA GLN A 21 6.55 14.86 2.22
C GLN A 21 6.82 14.18 0.88
N GLU A 22 7.93 14.53 0.22
CA GLU A 22 8.30 14.04 -1.10
C GLU A 22 9.73 13.48 -1.12
N LEU A 23 9.96 12.47 -1.96
CA LEU A 23 11.24 11.78 -2.08
C LEU A 23 11.50 11.37 -3.53
N ALA A 24 12.69 11.66 -4.05
CA ALA A 24 13.11 11.16 -5.36
C ALA A 24 13.74 9.77 -5.21
N LEU A 25 13.49 8.86 -6.16
CA LEU A 25 14.02 7.49 -6.08
C LEU A 25 15.56 7.46 -6.00
N ALA A 26 16.23 8.37 -6.69
CA ALA A 26 17.70 8.51 -6.63
C ALA A 26 18.23 8.80 -5.21
N GLN A 27 17.42 9.38 -4.31
CA GLN A 27 17.83 9.61 -2.92
C GLN A 27 17.92 8.30 -2.13
N LEU A 28 17.27 7.22 -2.58
CA LEU A 28 17.32 5.90 -1.95
C LEU A 28 18.53 5.07 -2.40
N THR A 29 19.61 5.71 -2.82
CA THR A 29 20.84 5.01 -3.22
C THR A 29 21.37 4.18 -2.05
N GLY A 30 21.50 2.87 -2.25
CA GLY A 30 21.95 1.92 -1.22
C GLY A 30 20.83 1.38 -0.31
N PHE A 31 19.56 1.66 -0.61
CA PHE A 31 18.42 0.94 -0.03
C PHE A 31 18.01 -0.23 -0.93
N GLU A 32 17.51 -1.31 -0.33
CA GLU A 32 17.04 -2.49 -1.04
C GLU A 32 15.50 -2.48 -1.20
N GLU A 33 15.00 -2.91 -2.36
CA GLU A 33 13.55 -2.98 -2.61
C GLU A 33 12.93 -4.23 -1.95
N ASP A 34 12.07 -4.02 -0.95
CA ASP A 34 11.43 -5.06 -0.14
C ASP A 34 10.01 -5.38 -0.64
N LEU A 35 9.96 -6.20 -1.69
CA LEU A 35 8.70 -6.70 -2.25
C LEU A 35 7.96 -7.65 -1.30
N ALA A 36 8.65 -8.25 -0.32
CA ALA A 36 8.03 -9.14 0.65
C ALA A 36 7.11 -8.36 1.61
N SER A 37 7.57 -7.21 2.09
CA SER A 37 6.76 -6.28 2.89
C SER A 37 5.56 -5.74 2.13
N ALA A 38 5.73 -5.42 0.83
CA ALA A 38 4.61 -5.02 -0.03
C ALA A 38 3.54 -6.11 -0.13
N ARG A 39 3.94 -7.36 -0.43
CA ARG A 39 3.03 -8.51 -0.50
C ARG A 39 2.37 -8.83 0.85
N ALA A 40 3.10 -8.68 1.96
CA ALA A 40 2.55 -8.90 3.29
C ALA A 40 1.46 -7.87 3.61
N PHE A 41 1.67 -6.60 3.23
CA PHE A 41 0.66 -5.56 3.35
C PHE A 41 -0.60 -5.88 2.54
N GLU A 42 -0.46 -6.33 1.29
CA GLU A 42 -1.60 -6.74 0.46
C GLU A 42 -2.33 -7.97 1.04
N ARG A 43 -1.59 -8.98 1.48
CA ARG A 43 -2.13 -10.20 2.09
C ARG A 43 -2.95 -9.92 3.34
N ARG A 44 -2.64 -8.86 4.09
CA ARG A 44 -3.42 -8.44 5.27
C ARG A 44 -4.89 -8.16 4.93
N TYR A 45 -5.18 -7.67 3.72
CA TYR A 45 -6.54 -7.33 3.28
C TYR A 45 -7.23 -8.46 2.48
N LEU A 46 -6.48 -9.52 2.12
CA LEU A 46 -7.02 -10.66 1.36
C LEU A 46 -8.22 -11.34 2.06
N PRO A 47 -8.22 -11.60 3.38
CA PRO A 47 -9.37 -12.20 4.04
C PRO A 47 -10.64 -11.35 3.92
N ILE A 48 -10.49 -10.02 3.97
CA ILE A 48 -11.61 -9.09 3.87
C ILE A 48 -12.14 -9.03 2.42
N ALA A 49 -11.24 -9.06 1.44
CA ALA A 49 -11.62 -9.18 0.03
C ALA A 49 -12.39 -10.47 -0.23
N VAL A 50 -11.92 -11.61 0.28
CA VAL A 50 -12.61 -12.91 0.17
C VAL A 50 -13.99 -12.84 0.82
N LEU A 51 -14.10 -12.30 2.04
CA LEU A 51 -15.39 -12.13 2.72
C LEU A 51 -16.35 -11.25 1.90
N THR A 52 -15.86 -10.16 1.32
CA THR A 52 -16.66 -9.27 0.46
C THR A 52 -17.23 -10.01 -0.76
N VAL A 53 -16.41 -10.83 -1.43
CA VAL A 53 -16.82 -11.65 -2.57
C VAL A 53 -17.84 -12.71 -2.15
N LEU A 54 -17.64 -13.36 -0.99
CA LEU A 54 -18.58 -14.37 -0.48
C LEU A 54 -19.95 -13.75 -0.16
N LEU A 55 -19.98 -12.57 0.46
CA LEU A 55 -21.22 -11.86 0.77
C LEU A 55 -21.95 -11.42 -0.51
N ALA A 56 -21.21 -10.90 -1.50
CA ALA A 56 -21.78 -10.55 -2.80
C ALA A 56 -22.32 -11.78 -3.55
N GLY A 57 -21.59 -12.89 -3.55
CA GLY A 57 -22.01 -14.15 -4.16
C GLY A 57 -23.26 -14.73 -3.49
N ALA A 58 -23.33 -14.68 -2.15
CA ALA A 58 -24.51 -15.12 -1.41
C ALA A 58 -25.74 -14.24 -1.70
N ALA A 59 -25.56 -12.91 -1.76
CA ALA A 59 -26.62 -11.99 -2.16
C ALA A 59 -27.14 -12.30 -3.56
N PHE A 60 -26.23 -12.51 -4.52
CA PHE A 60 -26.57 -12.86 -5.89
C PHE A 60 -27.32 -14.20 -5.96
N TYR A 61 -26.84 -15.23 -5.26
CA TYR A 61 -27.53 -16.52 -5.19
C TYR A 61 -28.97 -16.40 -4.67
N ILE A 62 -29.21 -15.57 -3.65
CA ILE A 62 -30.56 -15.31 -3.12
C ILE A 62 -31.45 -14.63 -4.17
N PHE A 63 -30.94 -13.60 -4.85
CA PHE A 63 -31.69 -12.90 -5.88
C PHE A 63 -32.07 -13.80 -7.05
N PHE A 64 -31.21 -14.75 -7.44
CA PHE A 64 -31.47 -15.65 -8.58
C PHE A 64 -32.33 -16.85 -8.25
N THR A 65 -32.26 -17.36 -7.01
CA THR A 65 -32.97 -18.59 -6.63
C THR A 65 -34.29 -18.34 -5.94
N GLU A 66 -34.56 -17.10 -5.52
CA GLU A 66 -35.75 -16.69 -4.75
C GLU A 66 -35.99 -17.52 -3.49
N LYS A 67 -34.97 -18.27 -3.03
CA LYS A 67 -35.05 -19.18 -1.87
C LYS A 67 -35.15 -18.47 -0.54
N ALA A 68 -34.95 -17.16 -0.52
CA ALA A 68 -35.06 -16.30 0.65
C ALA A 68 -35.67 -14.95 0.25
N SER A 69 -36.12 -14.20 1.26
CA SER A 69 -36.62 -12.83 1.06
C SER A 69 -35.54 -11.96 0.39
N VAL A 70 -35.96 -11.16 -0.59
CA VAL A 70 -35.12 -10.18 -1.29
C VAL A 70 -34.38 -9.27 -0.31
N TRP A 71 -35.01 -8.93 0.82
CA TRP A 71 -34.38 -8.13 1.88
C TRP A 71 -33.12 -8.75 2.46
N VAL A 72 -33.05 -10.07 2.57
CA VAL A 72 -31.84 -10.79 3.01
C VAL A 72 -30.71 -10.59 2.01
N GLY A 73 -31.00 -10.70 0.71
CA GLY A 73 -30.04 -10.43 -0.35
C GLY A 73 -29.51 -9.00 -0.31
N VAL A 74 -30.40 -8.01 -0.11
CA VAL A 74 -30.01 -6.59 0.01
C VAL A 74 -29.10 -6.37 1.22
N VAL A 75 -29.44 -6.93 2.37
CA VAL A 75 -28.60 -6.79 3.59
C VAL A 75 -27.21 -7.39 3.38
N LEU A 76 -27.11 -8.58 2.79
CA LEU A 76 -25.81 -9.22 2.51
C LEU A 76 -24.99 -8.42 1.50
N PHE A 77 -25.63 -7.88 0.46
CA PHE A 77 -24.97 -7.03 -0.51
C PHE A 77 -24.42 -5.76 0.15
N MET A 78 -25.24 -5.05 0.94
CA MET A 78 -24.82 -3.85 1.65
C MET A 78 -23.71 -4.14 2.67
N ALA A 79 -23.81 -5.26 3.40
CA ALA A 79 -22.77 -5.70 4.33
C ALA A 79 -21.44 -5.97 3.60
N GLY A 80 -21.47 -6.66 2.47
CA GLY A 80 -20.30 -6.88 1.63
C GLY A 80 -19.70 -5.56 1.15
N TRP A 81 -20.55 -4.67 0.63
CA TRP A 81 -20.11 -3.38 0.09
C TRP A 81 -19.46 -2.48 1.16
N LEU A 82 -20.09 -2.36 2.34
CA LEU A 82 -19.54 -1.61 3.47
C LEU A 82 -18.23 -2.20 3.98
N THR A 83 -18.14 -3.53 4.04
CA THR A 83 -16.93 -4.24 4.47
C THR A 83 -15.77 -3.99 3.50
N GLY A 84 -16.02 -4.12 2.19
CA GLY A 84 -15.03 -3.85 1.15
C GLY A 84 -14.59 -2.38 1.13
N LEU A 85 -15.54 -1.44 1.21
CA LEU A 85 -15.24 -0.01 1.27
C LEU A 85 -14.41 0.33 2.52
N GLY A 86 -14.80 -0.18 3.68
CA GLY A 86 -14.06 -0.01 4.93
C GLY A 86 -12.62 -0.52 4.84
N ALA A 87 -12.41 -1.67 4.20
CA ALA A 87 -11.08 -2.23 3.97
C ALA A 87 -10.22 -1.34 3.06
N VAL A 88 -10.79 -0.82 1.96
CA VAL A 88 -10.09 0.09 1.04
C VAL A 88 -9.70 1.40 1.74
N VAL A 89 -10.64 1.99 2.48
CA VAL A 89 -10.38 3.21 3.27
C VAL A 89 -9.28 2.94 4.28
N HIS A 90 -9.38 1.85 5.06
CA HIS A 90 -8.36 1.48 6.02
C HIS A 90 -6.99 1.24 5.35
N ALA A 91 -6.93 0.55 4.22
CA ALA A 91 -5.70 0.29 3.47
C ALA A 91 -5.05 1.56 2.90
N ARG A 92 -5.81 2.64 2.70
CA ARG A 92 -5.29 3.94 2.25
C ARG A 92 -4.60 4.73 3.37
N PHE A 93 -5.03 4.53 4.62
CA PHE A 93 -4.51 5.21 5.80
C PHE A 93 -3.56 4.34 6.64
N ALA A 94 -3.57 3.03 6.45
CA ALA A 94 -2.68 2.12 7.16
C ALA A 94 -1.22 2.34 6.75
N THR A 95 -0.36 2.38 7.76
CA THR A 95 1.10 2.42 7.57
C THR A 95 1.61 0.99 7.43
N PRO A 96 2.29 0.65 6.32
CA PRO A 96 2.92 -0.66 6.18
C PRO A 96 4.08 -0.80 7.16
N THR A 97 4.39 -2.04 7.52
CA THR A 97 5.47 -2.39 8.44
C THR A 97 6.53 -3.14 7.65
N SER A 98 7.81 -2.82 7.84
CA SER A 98 8.88 -3.61 7.24
C SER A 98 8.99 -4.97 7.93
N LEU A 99 9.07 -6.04 7.15
CA LEU A 99 9.32 -7.38 7.66
C LEU A 99 10.76 -7.57 8.17
N VAL A 100 11.69 -6.74 7.72
CA VAL A 100 13.11 -6.84 8.10
C VAL A 100 13.34 -6.26 9.49
N SER A 101 12.85 -5.05 9.75
CA SER A 101 13.04 -4.36 11.04
C SER A 101 11.84 -4.49 11.99
N GLY A 102 10.65 -4.86 11.50
CA GLY A 102 9.41 -4.81 12.26
C GLY A 102 8.88 -3.40 12.52
N GLN A 103 9.51 -2.36 11.97
CA GLN A 103 9.14 -0.96 12.20
C GLN A 103 8.14 -0.45 11.16
N PRO A 104 7.27 0.51 11.51
CA PRO A 104 6.42 1.19 10.54
C PRO A 104 7.27 1.94 9.51
N MET A 105 6.89 1.83 8.24
CA MET A 105 7.61 2.49 7.15
C MET A 105 7.10 3.92 6.96
N LEU A 106 8.03 4.83 6.72
CA LEU A 106 7.75 6.22 6.41
C LEU A 106 7.19 6.34 5.00
N ARG A 107 6.11 7.11 4.82
CA ARG A 107 5.42 7.28 3.55
C ARG A 107 5.81 8.61 2.91
N PHE A 108 6.30 8.56 1.68
CA PHE A 108 6.62 9.73 0.86
C PHE A 108 5.88 9.66 -0.48
N ARG A 109 5.56 10.82 -1.05
CA ARG A 109 5.18 10.91 -2.46
C ARG A 109 6.45 10.90 -3.32
N ARG A 110 6.44 10.18 -4.44
CA ARG A 110 7.57 10.26 -5.37
C ARG A 110 7.60 11.63 -6.05
N SER A 111 8.73 12.33 -5.99
CA SER A 111 8.89 13.65 -6.64
C SER A 111 9.39 13.57 -8.08
N ASP A 112 10.06 12.49 -8.47
CA ASP A 112 10.61 12.26 -9.81
C ASP A 112 9.73 11.34 -10.68
N GLY A 113 8.48 11.12 -10.30
CA GLY A 113 7.52 10.28 -11.02
C GLY A 113 6.90 11.00 -12.22
N SER A 114 6.17 10.24 -13.07
CA SER A 114 5.36 10.86 -14.13
C SER A 114 4.20 11.66 -13.51
N ASN A 115 3.77 12.73 -14.16
CA ASN A 115 2.61 13.51 -13.70
C ASN A 115 1.28 12.74 -13.77
N GLU A 116 1.25 11.62 -14.49
CA GLU A 116 0.05 10.80 -14.72
C GLU A 116 -0.16 9.75 -13.60
N GLU A 117 0.88 9.45 -12.82
CA GLU A 117 0.83 8.41 -11.79
C GLU A 117 1.11 8.99 -10.39
N THR A 118 0.23 8.69 -9.43
CA THR A 118 0.51 8.99 -8.02
C THR A 118 1.24 7.80 -7.40
N GLU A 119 2.57 7.86 -7.42
CA GLU A 119 3.42 6.86 -6.79
C GLU A 119 3.78 7.25 -5.34
N GLN A 120 3.60 6.30 -4.43
CA GLN A 120 4.00 6.41 -3.04
C GLN A 120 5.18 5.49 -2.76
N ILE A 121 6.16 6.02 -2.04
CA ILE A 121 7.35 5.29 -1.63
C ILE A 121 7.29 5.11 -0.11
N TYR A 122 7.40 3.86 0.33
CA TYR A 122 7.48 3.51 1.73
C TYR A 122 8.92 3.14 2.06
N VAL A 123 9.51 3.79 3.05
CA VAL A 123 10.94 3.65 3.38
C VAL A 123 11.09 3.26 4.84
N CYS A 124 11.92 2.28 5.12
CA CYS A 124 12.40 1.96 6.45
C CYS A 124 13.89 2.32 6.55
N PRO A 125 14.25 3.43 7.22
CA PRO A 125 15.64 3.84 7.35
C PRO A 125 16.48 2.81 8.13
N ASP A 126 15.91 2.19 9.17
CA ASP A 126 16.62 1.28 10.07
C ASP A 126 17.09 0.00 9.36
N SER A 127 16.23 -0.61 8.53
CA SER A 127 16.59 -1.78 7.70
C SER A 127 17.18 -1.40 6.34
N ARG A 128 17.23 -0.11 6.02
CA ARG A 128 17.61 0.40 4.68
C ARG A 128 16.83 -0.27 3.57
N THR A 129 15.54 -0.50 3.78
CA THR A 129 14.64 -1.06 2.76
C THR A 129 13.57 -0.08 2.33
N TYR A 130 13.08 -0.21 1.12
CA TYR A 130 11.95 0.55 0.62
C TYR A 130 11.03 -0.31 -0.24
N PHE A 131 9.78 0.09 -0.44
CA PHE A 131 8.98 -0.45 -1.54
C PHE A 131 8.08 0.63 -2.11
N ARG A 132 7.66 0.41 -3.36
CA ARG A 132 6.88 1.37 -4.13
C ARG A 132 5.45 0.87 -4.31
N ARG A 133 4.51 1.80 -4.30
CA ARG A 133 3.11 1.55 -4.61
C ARG A 133 2.63 2.59 -5.61
N VAL A 134 2.41 2.15 -6.83
CA VAL A 134 1.79 2.98 -7.86
C VAL A 134 0.29 2.95 -7.64
N THR A 135 -0.30 4.13 -7.48
CA THR A 135 -1.74 4.32 -7.55
C THR A 135 -2.01 5.08 -8.83
N SER A 136 -2.49 4.37 -9.86
CA SER A 136 -3.02 5.00 -11.06
C SER A 136 -4.15 5.93 -10.61
N GLY A 137 -4.02 7.22 -10.90
CA GLY A 137 -5.13 8.16 -10.71
C GLY A 137 -6.27 7.82 -11.69
N PRO A 138 -7.53 8.19 -11.40
CA PRO A 138 -8.52 8.24 -12.45
C PRO A 138 -8.07 9.31 -13.46
N GLY A 139 -7.63 8.87 -14.64
CA GLY A 139 -7.48 9.73 -15.82
C GLY A 139 -8.82 10.17 -16.37
#